data_AF-A8Q1A7-F1
#
_entry.id   AF-A8Q1A7-F1
#
_cell.length_a   1.000
_cell.length_b   1.000
_cell.length_c   1.000
_cell.angle_alpha   90.00
_cell.angle_beta   90.00
_cell.angle_gamma   90.00
#
_symmetry.space_group_name_H-M   'P 1'
#
loop_
_entity.id
_entity.type
_entity.pdbx_description
1 polymer ?
#
loop_
_entity_poly.entity_id
_entity_poly.type
_entity_poly.pdbx_seq_one_letter_code
_entity_poly.pdbx_strand_id
1 'polypeptide(L)'
;MGRVSLAPGMLPPMPMLKDSRLRSKNARAAMEANLMAFLERTGFTMAGWSAKFVHEPTQSAFVNMFKHIYNTCIDPSYQMGAEGKKFEEEVILLMKEIRYPFIDDLTKTKLTAAGSQQNWPACLAMLDWIVHLGMAVGPSTSGPIGRDDENELHALFFPYLWRCYEKFWENQDTYPEEMEELARSFESKNAALAASVESLAAEKTEIDAELTALTDKPSPLQREQHENHVLQGDVAKFLKYHHEVLVPKLDKSRRTIQRLHAALEEHTAELHEKQAERERRQRLVDAQDVSTEEFERMMSEREWLARQLDELAVQNREAIEQCWKIELALSKCQADVEKRLKAFHIGERRIHLLPLSLPNGVELTELELVPAHPSTMLAPGVSMQAVRAKIEKLRASETQKFRALSDERVALQESLDEVLEQLDRVRRDARTLETRLESLREQIDEVGCISSHEEADSAAEYMRQENLVTSMDHTSSIALQQADTRVKALHLQLQEALESTADERAAMHEEMCRALHTLLDLKVRVSEGLEAVATAVQGAMRA
;
A
#
# COMPACT_ATOMS: atom_id res chain seq x y z
N MET A 1 26.93 -9.16 -11.87
CA MET A 1 27.31 -8.08 -12.79
C MET A 1 28.62 -8.46 -13.46
N GLY A 2 28.63 -8.52 -14.79
CA GLY A 2 29.79 -8.99 -15.57
C GLY A 2 30.99 -8.06 -15.43
N ARG A 3 32.17 -8.64 -15.25
CA ARG A 3 33.46 -7.94 -15.25
C ARG A 3 33.69 -7.30 -16.62
N VAL A 4 33.81 -5.98 -16.66
CA VAL A 4 34.28 -5.25 -17.85
C VAL A 4 35.79 -5.41 -17.89
N SER A 5 36.28 -6.15 -18.88
CA SER A 5 37.71 -6.22 -19.21
C SER A 5 38.27 -4.82 -19.50
N LEU A 6 39.42 -4.51 -18.90
CA LEU A 6 40.34 -3.46 -19.32
C LEU A 6 40.97 -3.86 -20.67
N ALA A 7 40.21 -3.76 -21.75
CA ALA A 7 40.75 -3.64 -23.10
C ALA A 7 40.71 -2.14 -23.48
N PRO A 8 41.69 -1.60 -24.21
CA PRO A 8 41.70 -0.19 -24.59
C PRO A 8 40.52 0.08 -25.53
N GLY A 9 39.44 0.65 -25.00
CA GLY A 9 38.37 1.18 -25.82
C GLY A 9 38.94 2.28 -26.70
N MET A 10 38.82 2.13 -28.03
CA MET A 10 39.14 3.22 -28.95
C MET A 10 38.28 4.42 -28.60
N LEU A 11 38.93 5.42 -28.02
CA LEU A 11 38.31 6.67 -27.63
C LEU A 11 37.82 7.41 -28.88
N PRO A 12 36.67 8.11 -28.81
CA PRO A 12 36.11 8.81 -29.96
C PRO A 12 37.09 9.86 -30.52
N PRO A 13 37.17 10.02 -31.85
CA PRO A 13 38.09 10.96 -32.47
C PRO A 13 37.81 12.40 -32.00
N MET A 14 38.87 13.11 -31.61
CA MET A 14 38.76 14.50 -31.17
C MET A 14 38.36 15.38 -32.37
N PRO A 15 37.41 16.33 -32.21
CA PRO A 15 37.03 17.24 -33.28
C PRO A 15 38.17 18.19 -33.63
N MET A 16 38.36 18.46 -34.93
CA MET A 16 39.38 19.39 -35.42
C MET A 16 39.08 20.81 -34.93
N LEU A 17 39.92 21.35 -34.05
CA LEU A 17 39.79 22.70 -33.49
C LEU A 17 41.01 23.55 -33.88
N LYS A 18 40.77 24.80 -34.30
CA LYS A 18 41.85 25.77 -34.55
C LYS A 18 42.10 26.60 -33.30
N ASP A 19 43.36 26.79 -32.93
CA ASP A 19 43.69 27.58 -31.74
C ASP A 19 43.49 29.09 -31.99
N SER A 20 42.39 29.64 -31.46
CA SER A 20 42.06 31.06 -31.56
C SER A 20 42.93 31.94 -30.66
N ARG A 21 43.58 31.38 -29.62
CA ARG A 21 44.44 32.10 -28.67
C ARG A 21 45.68 32.70 -29.36
N LEU A 22 46.17 32.01 -30.39
CA LEU A 22 47.37 32.40 -31.13
C LEU A 22 47.23 33.74 -31.87
N ARG A 23 46.00 34.18 -32.16
CA ARG A 23 45.74 35.43 -32.91
C ARG A 23 45.92 36.69 -32.05
N SER A 24 45.68 36.59 -30.75
CA SER A 24 45.74 37.75 -29.84
C SER A 24 47.16 37.95 -29.31
N LYS A 25 47.68 39.18 -29.40
CA LYS A 25 48.97 39.54 -28.78
C LYS A 25 48.91 39.47 -27.26
N ASN A 26 47.78 39.88 -26.67
CA ASN A 26 47.59 39.85 -25.20
C ASN A 26 47.51 38.41 -24.67
N ALA A 27 46.84 37.51 -25.40
CA ALA A 27 46.78 36.10 -25.00
C ALA A 27 48.17 35.45 -25.02
N ARG A 28 49.01 35.77 -26.02
CA ARG A 28 50.40 35.29 -26.08
C ARG A 28 51.25 35.82 -24.92
N ALA A 29 51.15 37.12 -24.62
CA ALA A 29 51.86 37.70 -23.49
C ALA A 29 51.44 37.07 -22.14
N ALA A 30 50.15 36.74 -21.98
CA ALA A 30 49.66 36.06 -20.79
C ALA A 30 50.18 34.62 -20.67
N MET A 31 50.23 33.87 -21.79
CA MET A 31 50.81 32.52 -21.82
C MET A 31 52.31 32.54 -21.48
N GLU A 32 53.06 33.51 -22.00
CA GLU A 32 54.48 33.69 -21.65
C GLU A 32 54.67 33.99 -20.16
N ALA A 33 53.86 34.90 -19.60
CA ALA A 33 53.93 35.25 -18.18
C ALA A 33 53.61 34.05 -17.27
N ASN A 34 52.58 33.27 -17.62
CA ASN A 34 52.21 32.05 -16.88
C ASN A 34 53.31 30.99 -16.94
N LEU A 35 53.88 30.76 -18.13
CA LEU A 35 54.98 29.83 -18.32
C LEU A 35 56.22 30.24 -17.51
N MET A 36 56.58 31.53 -17.52
CA MET A 36 57.69 32.06 -16.71
C MET A 36 57.46 31.84 -15.21
N ALA A 37 56.28 32.22 -14.71
CA ALA A 37 55.93 32.04 -13.30
C ALA A 37 55.97 30.56 -12.87
N PHE A 38 55.53 29.65 -13.74
CA PHE A 38 55.57 28.21 -13.48
C PHE A 38 57.01 27.68 -13.41
N LEU A 39 57.86 28.05 -14.36
CA LEU A 39 59.26 27.61 -14.41
C LEU A 39 60.05 28.14 -13.21
N GLU A 40 59.80 29.38 -12.78
CA GLU A 40 60.38 29.95 -11.56
C GLU A 40 59.92 29.21 -10.31
N ARG A 41 58.61 28.96 -10.17
CA ARG A 41 58.04 28.24 -9.02
C ARG A 41 58.57 26.82 -8.89
N THR A 42 58.80 26.15 -10.00
CA THR A 42 59.22 24.74 -10.05
C THR A 42 60.74 24.57 -10.09
N GLY A 43 61.51 25.67 -10.04
CA GLY A 43 62.97 25.64 -9.98
C GLY A 43 63.64 25.15 -11.26
N PHE A 44 63.05 25.40 -12.44
CA PHE A 44 63.62 24.96 -13.71
C PHE A 44 65.00 25.59 -13.96
N THR A 45 65.98 24.75 -14.31
CA THR A 45 67.33 25.18 -14.67
C THR A 45 67.87 24.39 -15.87
N MET A 46 68.68 25.05 -16.70
CA MET A 46 69.46 24.43 -17.76
C MET A 46 70.77 25.19 -17.96
N ALA A 47 71.74 24.58 -18.65
CA ALA A 47 73.00 25.24 -18.96
C ALA A 47 72.75 26.54 -19.76
N GLY A 48 73.19 27.67 -19.21
CA GLY A 48 73.00 28.99 -19.83
C GLY A 48 71.58 29.55 -19.73
N TRP A 49 70.71 29.04 -18.86
CA TRP A 49 69.32 29.50 -18.72
C TRP A 49 69.19 31.00 -18.40
N SER A 50 68.19 31.65 -19.00
CA SER A 50 67.76 33.01 -18.74
C SER A 50 66.26 33.14 -19.05
N ALA A 51 65.51 33.88 -18.22
CA ALA A 51 64.07 34.09 -18.42
C ALA A 51 63.72 34.70 -19.80
N LYS A 52 64.68 35.36 -20.45
CA LYS A 52 64.52 35.88 -21.83
C LYS A 52 64.27 34.79 -22.87
N PHE A 53 64.69 33.56 -22.62
CA PHE A 53 64.44 32.43 -23.53
C PHE A 53 62.98 31.99 -23.57
N VAL A 54 62.10 32.48 -22.70
CA VAL A 54 60.66 32.20 -22.83
C VAL A 54 60.03 33.05 -23.96
N HIS A 55 60.54 34.25 -24.22
CA HIS A 55 60.05 35.10 -25.30
C HIS A 55 60.59 34.65 -26.68
N GLU A 56 61.89 34.30 -26.73
CA GLU A 56 62.58 33.81 -27.93
C GLU A 56 63.44 32.58 -27.59
N PRO A 57 62.85 31.38 -27.51
CA PRO A 57 63.58 30.18 -27.11
C PRO A 57 64.51 29.69 -28.20
N THR A 58 65.66 29.18 -27.79
CA THR A 58 66.44 28.28 -28.63
C THR A 58 65.75 26.91 -28.70
N GLN A 59 66.06 26.11 -29.71
CA GLN A 59 65.56 24.73 -29.79
C GLN A 59 65.91 23.91 -28.54
N SER A 60 67.10 24.12 -27.97
CA SER A 60 67.53 23.48 -26.72
C SER A 60 66.70 23.94 -25.51
N ALA A 61 66.38 25.24 -25.43
CA ALA A 61 65.52 25.77 -24.37
C ALA A 61 64.12 25.17 -24.44
N PHE A 62 63.52 25.11 -25.63
CA PHE A 62 62.21 24.48 -25.83
C PHE A 62 62.18 23.01 -25.37
N VAL A 63 63.16 22.20 -25.81
CA VAL A 63 63.24 20.78 -25.44
C VAL A 63 63.32 20.60 -23.93
N ASN A 64 64.18 21.37 -23.24
CA ASN A 64 64.34 21.26 -21.80
C ASN A 64 63.11 21.79 -21.03
N MET A 65 62.49 22.88 -21.49
CA MET A 65 61.24 23.38 -20.90
C MET A 65 60.13 22.34 -21.03
N PHE A 66 59.96 21.72 -22.20
CA PHE A 66 58.96 20.68 -22.42
C PHE A 66 59.18 19.50 -21.47
N LYS A 67 60.42 18.97 -21.39
CA LYS A 67 60.76 17.85 -20.49
C LYS A 67 60.42 18.17 -19.04
N HIS A 68 60.81 19.35 -18.57
CA HIS A 68 60.55 19.79 -17.20
C HIS A 68 59.06 19.92 -16.91
N ILE A 69 58.33 20.58 -17.80
CA ILE A 69 56.89 20.80 -17.64
C ILE A 69 56.13 19.48 -17.69
N TYR A 70 56.46 18.60 -18.63
CA TYR A 70 55.82 17.30 -18.75
C TYR A 70 56.05 16.44 -17.49
N ASN A 71 57.29 16.39 -16.99
CA ASN A 71 57.61 15.60 -15.80
C ASN A 71 56.99 16.19 -14.53
N THR A 72 56.86 17.51 -14.46
CA THR A 72 56.29 18.17 -13.28
C THR A 72 54.76 18.11 -13.26
N CYS A 73 54.12 18.23 -14.43
CA CYS A 73 52.66 18.35 -14.54
C CYS A 73 51.93 17.04 -14.82
N ILE A 74 52.56 16.10 -15.54
CA ILE A 74 51.87 14.93 -16.10
C ILE A 74 52.42 13.64 -15.49
N ASP A 75 53.71 13.36 -15.71
CA ASP A 75 54.30 12.08 -15.31
C ASP A 75 55.74 12.27 -14.78
N PRO A 76 55.95 12.27 -13.46
CA PRO A 76 57.27 12.40 -12.84
C PRO A 76 58.25 11.29 -13.21
N SER A 77 57.75 10.12 -13.64
CA SER A 77 58.58 8.96 -13.95
C SER A 77 58.96 8.85 -15.43
N TYR A 78 58.40 9.72 -16.29
CA TYR A 78 58.62 9.64 -17.73
C TYR A 78 60.05 10.04 -18.12
N GLN A 79 60.69 9.20 -18.94
CA GLN A 79 62.03 9.41 -19.47
C GLN A 79 61.99 9.59 -20.99
N MET A 80 61.91 10.86 -21.43
CA MET A 80 61.89 11.16 -22.88
C MET A 80 63.18 10.69 -23.58
N GLY A 81 63.02 9.91 -24.65
CA GLY A 81 64.11 9.42 -25.50
C GLY A 81 64.69 8.05 -25.10
N ALA A 82 64.13 7.36 -24.11
CA ALA A 82 64.60 6.04 -23.67
C ALA A 82 64.57 4.95 -24.77
N GLU A 83 63.65 5.07 -25.73
CA GLU A 83 63.47 4.11 -26.84
C GLU A 83 64.15 4.56 -28.15
N GLY A 84 65.00 5.60 -28.12
CA GLY A 84 65.67 6.13 -29.32
C GLY A 84 64.74 6.83 -30.32
N LYS A 85 63.50 7.12 -29.93
CA LYS A 85 62.53 7.92 -30.71
C LYS A 85 63.02 9.36 -30.85
N LYS A 86 62.70 9.98 -31.99
CA LYS A 86 62.96 11.41 -32.20
C LYS A 86 62.07 12.23 -31.27
N PHE A 87 62.63 13.27 -30.66
CA PHE A 87 61.91 14.12 -29.70
C PHE A 87 60.57 14.62 -30.24
N GLU A 88 60.50 15.05 -31.51
CA GLU A 88 59.26 15.58 -32.09
C GLU A 88 58.17 14.52 -32.27
N GLU A 89 58.57 13.28 -32.55
CA GLU A 89 57.63 12.15 -32.68
C GLU A 89 57.07 11.76 -31.32
N GLU A 90 57.93 11.78 -30.30
CA GLU A 90 57.55 11.53 -28.91
C GLU A 90 56.63 12.63 -28.37
N VAL A 91 56.93 13.91 -28.61
CA VAL A 91 56.05 15.03 -28.23
C VAL A 91 54.67 14.90 -28.87
N ILE A 92 54.58 14.59 -30.17
CA ILE A 92 53.29 14.41 -30.85
C ILE A 92 52.50 13.24 -30.23
N LEU A 93 53.18 12.14 -29.92
CA LEU A 93 52.56 10.98 -29.28
C LEU A 93 52.00 11.35 -27.89
N LEU A 94 52.82 11.96 -27.04
CA LEU A 94 52.42 12.39 -25.70
C LEU A 94 51.25 13.36 -25.74
N MET A 95 51.29 14.35 -26.65
CA MET A 95 50.19 15.30 -26.81
C MET A 95 48.90 14.63 -27.30
N LYS A 96 48.98 13.54 -28.07
CA LYS A 96 47.78 12.74 -28.42
C LYS A 96 47.25 11.97 -27.21
N GLU A 97 48.11 11.38 -26.40
CA GLU A 97 47.74 10.59 -25.22
C GLU A 97 47.05 11.43 -24.16
N ILE A 98 47.58 12.61 -23.86
CA ILE A 98 46.93 13.56 -22.94
C ILE A 98 45.81 14.37 -23.59
N ARG A 99 45.48 14.07 -24.86
CA ARG A 99 44.39 14.66 -25.65
C ARG A 99 44.48 16.19 -25.76
N TYR A 100 45.65 16.68 -26.15
CA TYR A 100 45.84 18.08 -26.49
C TYR A 100 44.84 18.52 -27.58
N PRO A 101 43.97 19.51 -27.33
CA PRO A 101 42.87 19.87 -28.24
C PRO A 101 43.29 20.35 -29.62
N PHE A 102 44.51 20.88 -29.76
CA PHE A 102 45.02 21.50 -30.99
C PHE A 102 46.14 20.68 -31.63
N ILE A 103 46.08 19.34 -31.51
CA ILE A 103 47.11 18.43 -32.00
C ILE A 103 47.34 18.54 -33.51
N ASP A 104 46.29 18.78 -34.30
CA ASP A 104 46.39 18.88 -35.76
C ASP A 104 47.18 20.12 -36.21
N ASP A 105 47.17 21.17 -35.40
CA ASP A 105 47.97 22.38 -35.63
C ASP A 105 49.46 22.15 -35.26
N LEU A 106 49.80 21.06 -34.56
CA LEU A 106 51.15 20.72 -34.12
C LEU A 106 51.83 19.75 -35.09
N THR A 107 52.54 20.28 -36.08
CA THR A 107 53.29 19.46 -37.06
C THR A 107 54.73 19.23 -36.62
N LYS A 108 55.34 18.14 -37.11
CA LYS A 108 56.77 17.82 -36.88
C LYS A 108 57.69 19.00 -37.21
N THR A 109 57.40 19.73 -38.28
CA THR A 109 58.15 20.94 -38.69
C THR A 109 58.10 22.05 -37.64
N LYS A 110 56.96 22.25 -36.97
CA LYS A 110 56.85 23.25 -35.89
C LYS A 110 57.68 22.86 -34.67
N LEU A 111 57.79 21.57 -34.38
CA LEU A 111 58.56 21.05 -33.25
C LEU A 111 60.07 21.00 -33.50
N THR A 112 60.53 20.69 -34.73
CA THR A 112 61.96 20.67 -35.08
C THR A 112 62.58 22.08 -35.09
N ALA A 113 61.77 23.12 -35.34
CA ALA A 113 62.17 24.52 -35.33
C ALA A 113 61.25 25.36 -34.41
N ALA A 114 61.08 24.91 -33.17
CA ALA A 114 60.14 25.47 -32.21
C ALA A 114 60.50 26.90 -31.80
N GLY A 115 61.78 27.26 -31.82
CA GLY A 115 62.29 28.60 -31.50
C GLY A 115 62.06 29.68 -32.57
N SER A 116 61.54 29.32 -33.74
CA SER A 116 61.33 30.29 -34.82
C SER A 116 60.09 31.16 -34.58
N GLN A 117 60.13 32.42 -35.02
CA GLN A 117 59.05 33.40 -34.81
C GLN A 117 57.66 32.93 -35.29
N GLN A 118 57.61 32.08 -36.32
CA GLN A 118 56.36 31.56 -36.88
C GLN A 118 55.84 30.32 -36.12
N ASN A 119 56.73 29.49 -35.56
CA ASN A 119 56.37 28.23 -34.91
C ASN A 119 56.23 28.35 -33.39
N TRP A 120 56.94 29.30 -32.77
CA TRP A 120 56.94 29.50 -31.32
C TRP A 120 55.55 29.71 -30.73
N PRO A 121 54.64 30.51 -31.31
CA PRO A 121 53.29 30.68 -30.75
C PRO A 121 52.54 29.38 -30.51
N ALA A 122 52.64 28.40 -31.43
CA ALA A 122 51.98 27.11 -31.28
C ALA A 122 52.64 26.24 -30.18
N CYS A 123 53.97 26.29 -30.07
CA CYS A 123 54.73 25.57 -29.05
C CYS A 123 54.49 26.16 -27.65
N LEU A 124 54.44 27.50 -27.55
CA LEU A 124 54.09 28.22 -26.33
C LEU A 124 52.68 27.86 -25.85
N ALA A 125 51.70 27.86 -26.75
CA ALA A 125 50.31 27.53 -26.40
C ALA A 125 50.12 26.07 -25.97
N MET A 126 50.97 25.16 -26.48
CA MET A 126 51.06 23.79 -26.02
C MET A 126 51.65 23.72 -24.60
N LEU A 127 52.80 24.35 -24.37
CA LEU A 127 53.45 24.36 -23.05
C LEU A 127 52.55 24.99 -21.97
N ASP A 128 51.96 26.15 -22.27
CA ASP A 128 51.02 26.84 -21.39
C ASP A 128 49.78 25.97 -21.08
N TRP A 129 49.29 25.22 -22.06
CA TRP A 129 48.17 24.31 -21.83
C TRP A 129 48.54 23.15 -20.89
N ILE A 130 49.73 22.57 -21.04
CA ILE A 130 50.21 21.51 -20.12
C ILE A 130 50.35 22.07 -18.69
N VAL A 131 50.87 23.29 -18.55
CA VAL A 131 50.98 23.98 -17.25
C VAL A 131 49.60 24.18 -16.62
N HIS A 132 48.64 24.71 -17.38
CA HIS A 132 47.27 24.88 -16.90
C HIS A 132 46.61 23.55 -16.51
N LEU A 133 46.83 22.50 -17.31
CA LEU A 133 46.32 21.16 -17.02
C LEU A 133 46.89 20.64 -15.69
N GLY A 134 48.22 20.68 -15.51
CA GLY A 134 48.86 20.22 -14.28
C GLY A 134 48.45 21.02 -13.04
N MET A 135 48.26 22.34 -13.18
CA MET A 135 47.78 23.16 -12.06
C MET A 135 46.31 22.93 -11.72
N ALA A 136 45.46 22.65 -12.71
CA ALA A 136 44.03 22.44 -12.50
C ALA A 136 43.73 21.06 -11.91
N VAL A 137 44.47 20.03 -12.32
CA VAL A 137 44.30 18.65 -11.83
C VAL A 137 44.92 18.47 -10.45
N GLY A 138 46.03 19.17 -10.14
CA GLY A 138 46.77 19.01 -8.89
C GLY A 138 47.46 17.63 -8.79
N PRO A 139 48.25 17.37 -7.73
CA PRO A 139 48.73 16.03 -7.46
C PRO A 139 47.53 15.14 -7.13
N SER A 140 47.33 14.06 -7.90
CA SER A 140 46.29 13.06 -7.60
C SER A 140 46.55 12.43 -6.22
N THR A 141 45.92 12.97 -5.17
CA THR A 141 45.95 12.40 -3.81
C THR A 141 45.05 11.16 -3.66
N SER A 142 44.27 10.84 -4.69
CA SER A 142 43.33 9.72 -4.67
C SER A 142 44.03 8.39 -4.96
N GLY A 143 44.99 8.02 -4.11
CA GLY A 143 45.26 6.61 -3.86
C GLY A 143 44.07 5.97 -3.14
N PRO A 144 43.91 4.64 -3.16
CA PRO A 144 42.73 3.98 -2.57
C PRO A 144 42.52 4.23 -1.07
N ILE A 145 43.56 4.62 -0.34
CA ILE A 145 43.49 5.01 1.08
C ILE A 145 42.82 6.38 1.28
N GLY A 146 42.98 7.31 0.34
CA GLY A 146 42.49 8.69 0.46
C GLY A 146 41.14 8.92 -0.21
N ARG A 147 40.44 7.85 -0.61
CA ARG A 147 39.14 7.94 -1.27
C ARG A 147 38.04 7.93 -0.22
N ASP A 148 37.30 9.02 -0.13
CA ASP A 148 36.06 9.05 0.65
C ASP A 148 35.04 8.13 -0.02
N ASP A 149 34.56 7.13 0.73
CA ASP A 149 33.48 6.23 0.32
C ASP A 149 32.23 6.58 1.12
N GLU A 150 31.09 6.70 0.43
CA GLU A 150 29.80 6.97 1.07
C GLU A 150 29.36 5.82 1.99
N ASN A 151 29.86 4.61 1.73
CA ASN A 151 29.62 3.47 2.60
C ASN A 151 30.66 3.41 3.73
N GLU A 152 30.20 3.65 4.97
CA GLU A 152 31.06 3.62 6.15
C GLU A 152 31.82 2.30 6.35
N LEU A 153 31.24 1.17 5.95
CA LEU A 153 31.92 -0.12 6.03
C LEU A 153 33.07 -0.21 5.04
N HIS A 154 32.88 0.35 3.84
CA HIS A 154 33.93 0.43 2.84
C HIS A 154 35.04 1.38 3.26
N ALA A 155 34.68 2.51 3.87
CA ALA A 155 35.64 3.46 4.41
C ALA A 155 36.55 2.84 5.48
N LEU A 156 36.08 1.84 6.24
CA LEU A 156 36.88 1.09 7.20
C LEU A 156 37.65 -0.09 6.55
N PHE A 157 37.02 -0.77 5.59
CA PHE A 157 37.55 -2.01 5.02
C PHE A 157 38.57 -1.80 3.90
N PHE A 158 38.43 -0.76 3.08
CA PHE A 158 39.35 -0.50 1.97
C PHE A 158 40.75 -0.09 2.41
N PRO A 159 40.94 0.76 3.45
CA PRO A 159 42.26 1.02 3.99
C PRO A 159 42.94 -0.25 4.51
N TYR A 160 42.19 -1.14 5.17
CA TYR A 160 42.67 -2.46 5.58
C TYR A 160 43.13 -3.29 4.37
N LEU A 161 42.27 -3.44 3.35
CA LEU A 161 42.59 -4.20 2.15
C LEU A 161 43.83 -3.65 1.43
N TRP A 162 43.97 -2.32 1.37
CA TRP A 162 45.10 -1.69 0.72
C TRP A 162 46.42 -1.95 1.46
N ARG A 163 46.42 -1.87 2.80
CA ARG A 163 47.61 -2.20 3.60
C ARG A 163 47.99 -3.67 3.48
N CYS A 164 47.01 -4.57 3.47
CA CYS A 164 47.24 -5.99 3.18
C CYS A 164 47.80 -6.19 1.76
N TYR A 165 47.31 -5.43 0.79
CA TYR A 165 47.77 -5.50 -0.59
C TYR A 165 49.21 -4.99 -0.77
N GLU A 166 49.62 -3.95 -0.04
CA GLU A 166 51.03 -3.51 0.00
C GLU A 166 51.94 -4.61 0.57
N LYS A 167 51.56 -5.20 1.70
CA LYS A 167 52.30 -6.33 2.32
C LYS A 167 52.31 -7.59 1.44
N PHE A 168 51.26 -7.82 0.66
CA PHE A 168 51.21 -8.91 -0.33
C PHE A 168 52.30 -8.76 -1.39
N TRP A 169 52.57 -7.54 -1.87
CA TRP A 169 53.65 -7.28 -2.82
C TRP A 169 55.05 -7.49 -2.21
N GLU A 170 55.16 -7.48 -0.88
CA GLU A 170 56.37 -7.84 -0.14
C GLU A 170 56.48 -9.36 0.11
N ASN A 171 55.61 -10.18 -0.52
CA ASN A 171 55.47 -11.63 -0.34
C ASN A 171 55.06 -12.05 1.08
N GLN A 172 54.27 -11.23 1.78
CA GLN A 172 53.64 -11.62 3.04
C GLN A 172 52.22 -12.16 2.77
N ASP A 173 51.90 -13.34 3.30
CA ASP A 173 50.58 -13.99 3.14
C ASP A 173 49.70 -13.89 4.40
N THR A 174 50.19 -13.30 5.49
CA THR A 174 49.47 -13.15 6.76
C THR A 174 49.49 -11.71 7.25
N TYR A 175 48.35 -11.25 7.78
CA TYR A 175 48.11 -9.83 8.15
C TYR A 175 47.48 -9.68 9.54
N PRO A 176 48.13 -10.18 10.62
CA PRO A 176 47.55 -10.14 11.97
C PRO A 176 47.41 -8.71 12.50
N GLU A 177 48.39 -7.84 12.26
CA GLU A 177 48.39 -6.45 12.77
C GLU A 177 47.25 -5.63 12.15
N GLU A 178 47.06 -5.74 10.83
CA GLU A 178 45.98 -5.08 10.09
C GLU A 178 44.60 -5.57 10.55
N MET A 179 44.48 -6.87 10.81
CA MET A 179 43.24 -7.49 11.27
C MET A 179 42.88 -7.01 12.68
N GLU A 180 43.85 -6.92 13.58
CA GLU A 180 43.66 -6.38 14.93
C GLU A 180 43.30 -4.89 14.93
N GLU A 181 43.89 -4.11 14.02
CA GLU A 181 43.55 -2.69 13.86
C GLU A 181 42.12 -2.49 13.32
N LEU A 182 41.71 -3.33 12.35
CA LEU A 182 40.35 -3.33 11.84
C LEU A 182 39.35 -3.74 12.93
N ALA A 183 39.65 -4.79 13.68
CA ALA A 183 38.83 -5.26 14.80
C ALA A 183 38.63 -4.17 15.86
N ARG A 184 39.71 -3.50 16.29
CA ARG A 184 39.64 -2.36 17.22
C ARG A 184 38.76 -1.22 16.70
N SER A 185 38.85 -0.93 15.40
CA SER A 185 38.03 0.10 14.76
C SER A 185 36.54 -0.25 14.79
N PHE A 186 36.19 -1.51 14.50
CA PHE A 186 34.81 -2.00 14.60
C PHE A 186 34.30 -2.03 16.04
N GLU A 187 35.12 -2.47 17.00
CA GLU A 187 34.75 -2.48 18.42
C GLU A 187 34.45 -1.07 18.93
N SER A 188 35.31 -0.10 18.63
CA SER A 188 35.08 1.30 19.00
C SER A 188 33.79 1.86 18.40
N LYS A 189 33.50 1.55 17.13
CA LYS A 189 32.26 1.97 16.46
C LYS A 189 31.03 1.29 17.06
N ASN A 190 31.09 -0.01 17.29
CA ASN A 190 29.99 -0.77 17.91
C ASN A 190 29.70 -0.27 19.33
N ALA A 191 30.73 0.05 20.11
CA ALA A 191 30.57 0.63 21.44
C ALA A 191 29.89 2.02 21.39
N ALA A 192 30.29 2.88 20.46
CA ALA A 192 29.64 4.18 20.26
C ALA A 192 28.17 4.04 19.81
N LEU A 193 27.89 3.09 18.92
CA LEU A 193 26.53 2.81 18.47
C LEU A 193 25.66 2.26 19.60
N ALA A 194 26.19 1.34 20.41
CA ALA A 194 25.50 0.79 21.57
C ALA A 194 25.15 1.89 22.60
N ALA A 195 26.08 2.80 22.89
CA ALA A 195 25.83 3.94 23.78
C ALA A 195 24.74 4.89 23.22
N SER A 196 24.74 5.13 21.91
CA SER A 196 23.70 5.94 21.25
C SER A 196 22.32 5.28 21.37
N VAL A 197 22.23 3.97 21.12
CA VAL A 197 20.99 3.20 21.25
C VAL A 197 20.47 3.23 22.69
N GLU A 198 21.35 3.09 23.68
CA GLU A 198 20.98 3.16 25.09
C GLU A 198 20.45 4.55 25.48
N SER A 199 21.11 5.62 25.02
CA SER A 199 20.65 7.00 25.23
C SER A 199 19.27 7.25 24.60
N LEU A 200 19.07 6.81 23.35
CA LEU A 200 17.79 6.95 22.64
C LEU A 200 16.68 6.13 23.30
N ALA A 201 16.99 4.94 23.82
CA ALA A 201 16.04 4.13 24.56
C ALA A 201 15.63 4.82 25.86
N ALA A 202 16.58 5.41 26.59
CA ALA A 202 16.29 6.19 27.79
C ALA A 202 15.41 7.42 27.49
N GLU A 203 15.76 8.20 26.48
CA GLU A 203 14.96 9.36 26.04
C GLU A 203 13.54 8.94 25.64
N LYS A 204 13.40 7.84 24.90
CA LYS A 204 12.08 7.30 24.57
C LYS A 204 11.28 6.97 25.82
N THR A 205 11.88 6.30 26.81
CA THR A 205 11.17 5.96 28.05
C THR A 205 10.76 7.19 28.84
N GLU A 206 11.55 8.26 28.81
CA GLU A 206 11.22 9.54 29.44
C GLU A 206 10.05 10.22 28.73
N ILE A 207 10.08 10.31 27.39
CA ILE A 207 8.99 10.87 26.59
C ILE A 207 7.70 10.05 26.75
N ASP A 208 7.79 8.71 26.77
CA ASP A 208 6.63 7.85 27.00
C ASP A 208 6.05 8.07 28.42
N ALA A 209 6.91 8.28 29.43
CA ALA A 209 6.49 8.64 30.78
C ALA A 209 5.83 10.04 30.85
N GLU A 210 6.35 11.02 30.11
CA GLU A 210 5.73 12.35 30.00
C GLU A 210 4.38 12.29 29.28
N LEU A 211 4.30 11.54 28.18
CA LEU A 211 3.09 11.37 27.40
C LEU A 211 2.00 10.67 28.21
N THR A 212 2.37 9.61 28.94
CA THR A 212 1.44 8.96 29.86
C THR A 212 1.01 9.93 30.96
N ALA A 213 1.91 10.66 31.62
CA ALA A 213 1.53 11.66 32.63
C ALA A 213 0.60 12.77 32.10
N LEU A 214 0.77 13.19 30.84
CA LEU A 214 -0.08 14.19 30.18
C LEU A 214 -1.43 13.63 29.73
N THR A 215 -1.51 12.34 29.40
CA THR A 215 -2.72 11.70 28.83
C THR A 215 -3.57 11.00 29.89
N ASP A 216 -2.96 10.54 30.99
CA ASP A 216 -3.62 9.79 32.07
C ASP A 216 -4.64 10.64 32.84
N LYS A 217 -4.46 11.97 32.83
CA LYS A 217 -5.45 12.91 33.34
C LYS A 217 -6.25 13.50 32.16
N PRO A 218 -7.59 13.46 32.18
CA PRO A 218 -8.38 14.20 31.20
C PRO A 218 -7.98 15.67 31.26
N SER A 219 -7.82 16.29 30.09
CA SER A 219 -7.35 17.67 30.01
C SER A 219 -8.26 18.58 30.87
N PRO A 220 -7.70 19.62 31.52
CA PRO A 220 -8.51 20.58 32.27
C PRO A 220 -9.70 21.10 31.44
N LEU A 221 -9.48 21.31 30.14
CA LEU A 221 -10.54 21.70 29.22
C LEU A 221 -11.66 20.65 29.08
N GLN A 222 -11.34 19.36 28.95
CA GLN A 222 -12.35 18.29 28.90
C GLN A 222 -13.12 18.18 30.22
N ARG A 223 -12.43 18.34 31.35
CA ARG A 223 -13.08 18.37 32.66
C ARG A 223 -14.05 19.55 32.77
N GLU A 224 -13.60 20.76 32.44
CA GLU A 224 -14.44 21.97 32.46
C GLU A 224 -15.59 21.88 31.45
N GLN A 225 -15.40 21.27 30.27
CA GLN A 225 -16.47 21.03 29.31
C GLN A 225 -17.53 20.05 29.85
N HIS A 226 -17.09 18.98 30.52
CA HIS A 226 -18.00 18.05 31.16
C HIS A 226 -18.78 18.72 32.30
N GLU A 227 -18.08 19.45 33.18
CA GLU A 227 -18.71 20.22 34.26
C GLU A 227 -19.69 21.27 33.70
N ASN A 228 -19.32 21.99 32.63
CA ASN A 228 -20.21 22.94 31.97
C ASN A 228 -21.46 22.26 31.40
N HIS A 229 -21.31 21.10 30.76
CA HIS A 229 -22.44 20.34 30.24
C HIS A 229 -23.40 19.88 31.34
N VAL A 230 -22.85 19.37 32.46
CA VAL A 230 -23.64 18.98 33.64
C VAL A 230 -24.38 20.20 34.21
N LEU A 231 -23.68 21.32 34.38
CA LEU A 231 -24.28 22.56 34.89
C LEU A 231 -25.36 23.11 33.97
N GLN A 232 -25.18 23.07 32.64
CA GLN A 232 -26.22 23.45 31.68
C GLN A 232 -27.46 22.56 31.81
N GLY A 233 -27.25 21.24 31.96
CA GLY A 233 -28.33 20.29 32.22
C GLY A 233 -29.07 20.60 33.53
N ASP A 234 -28.35 20.95 34.59
CA ASP A 234 -28.94 21.31 35.88
C ASP A 234 -29.66 22.65 35.84
N VAL A 235 -29.13 23.67 35.14
CA VAL A 235 -29.84 24.93 34.89
C VAL A 235 -31.16 24.66 34.17
N ALA A 236 -31.16 23.81 33.14
CA ALA A 236 -32.39 23.44 32.44
C ALA A 236 -33.40 22.74 33.37
N LYS A 237 -32.95 21.83 34.23
CA LYS A 237 -33.80 21.18 35.24
C LYS A 237 -34.36 22.18 36.24
N PHE A 238 -33.54 23.13 36.73
CA PHE A 238 -33.97 24.17 37.66
C PHE A 238 -34.97 25.13 37.02
N LEU A 239 -34.76 25.54 35.78
CA LEU A 239 -35.70 26.37 35.03
C LEU A 239 -37.05 25.67 34.83
N LYS A 240 -37.01 24.38 34.51
CA LYS A 240 -38.21 23.55 34.40
C LYS A 240 -38.94 23.44 35.73
N TYR A 241 -38.23 23.13 36.81
CA TYR A 241 -38.80 23.08 38.17
C TYR A 241 -39.37 24.43 38.61
N HIS A 242 -38.69 25.53 38.30
CA HIS A 242 -39.16 26.87 38.62
C HIS A 242 -40.49 27.17 37.93
N HIS A 243 -40.57 26.98 36.60
CA HIS A 243 -41.77 27.30 35.84
C HIS A 243 -42.92 26.31 36.06
N GLU A 244 -42.65 25.01 36.15
CA GLU A 244 -43.71 24.00 36.26
C GLU A 244 -44.19 23.79 37.69
N VAL A 245 -43.35 24.05 38.70
CA VAL A 245 -43.69 23.74 40.11
C VAL A 245 -43.74 24.97 40.99
N LEU A 246 -42.71 25.82 40.99
CA LEU A 246 -42.64 26.95 41.91
C LEU A 246 -43.62 28.06 41.53
N VAL A 247 -43.69 28.45 40.26
CA VAL A 247 -44.60 29.51 39.80
C VAL A 247 -46.07 29.14 40.07
N PRO A 248 -46.58 27.94 39.71
CA PRO A 248 -47.97 27.59 40.01
C PRO A 248 -48.27 27.50 41.50
N LYS A 249 -47.30 27.04 42.32
CA LYS A 249 -47.44 27.05 43.78
C LYS A 249 -47.51 28.46 44.34
N LEU A 250 -46.66 29.37 43.86
CA LEU A 250 -46.66 30.78 44.27
C LEU A 250 -48.00 31.44 43.90
N ASP A 251 -48.48 31.22 42.69
CA ASP A 251 -49.76 31.76 42.22
C ASP A 251 -50.93 31.20 43.02
N LYS A 252 -50.92 29.91 43.36
CA LYS A 252 -51.92 29.30 44.24
C LYS A 252 -51.91 29.92 45.63
N SER A 253 -50.74 30.10 46.23
CA SER A 253 -50.60 30.76 47.53
C SER A 253 -51.06 32.22 47.48
N ARG A 254 -50.70 32.97 46.44
CA ARG A 254 -51.17 34.35 46.23
C ARG A 254 -52.69 34.44 46.14
N ARG A 255 -53.33 33.58 45.32
CA ARG A 255 -54.79 33.50 45.22
C ARG A 255 -55.45 33.14 46.56
N THR A 256 -54.82 32.26 47.34
CA THR A 256 -55.29 31.88 48.67
C THR A 256 -55.23 33.06 49.64
N ILE A 257 -54.10 33.78 49.66
CA ILE A 257 -53.92 34.98 50.49
C ILE A 257 -54.94 36.07 50.11
N GLN A 258 -55.17 36.29 48.82
CA GLN A 258 -56.21 37.24 48.37
C GLN A 258 -57.59 36.84 48.86
N ARG A 259 -57.95 35.56 48.76
CA ARG A 259 -59.23 35.05 49.27
C ARG A 259 -59.36 35.22 50.78
N LEU A 260 -58.29 34.96 51.54
CA LEU A 260 -58.29 35.10 52.99
C LEU A 260 -58.41 36.57 53.42
N HIS A 261 -57.76 37.52 52.72
CA HIS A 261 -57.95 38.94 53.00
C HIS A 261 -59.41 39.36 52.76
N ALA A 262 -60.01 38.96 51.65
CA ALA A 262 -61.41 39.28 51.37
C ALA A 262 -62.36 38.72 52.45
N ALA A 263 -62.15 37.47 52.88
CA ALA A 263 -62.94 36.87 53.96
C ALA A 263 -62.71 37.56 55.31
N LEU A 264 -61.49 38.02 55.60
CA LEU A 264 -61.18 38.75 56.82
C LEU A 264 -61.87 40.12 56.83
N GLU A 265 -61.87 40.84 55.71
CA GLU A 265 -62.62 42.09 55.54
C GLU A 265 -64.12 41.87 55.80
N GLU A 266 -64.71 40.82 55.20
CA GLU A 266 -66.10 40.42 55.43
C GLU A 266 -66.39 40.14 56.91
N HIS A 267 -65.60 39.28 57.57
CA HIS A 267 -65.79 38.95 58.99
C HIS A 267 -65.57 40.12 59.93
N THR A 268 -64.64 41.03 59.62
CA THR A 268 -64.45 42.24 60.44
C THR A 268 -65.66 43.17 60.36
N ALA A 269 -66.31 43.26 59.19
CA ALA A 269 -67.56 44.01 59.04
C ALA A 269 -68.69 43.36 59.85
N GLU A 270 -68.84 42.04 59.77
CA GLU A 270 -69.83 41.28 60.56
C GLU A 270 -69.61 41.45 62.07
N LEU A 271 -68.35 41.40 62.54
CA LEU A 271 -68.01 41.56 63.94
C LEU A 271 -68.39 42.95 64.46
N HIS A 272 -68.10 44.00 63.68
CA HIS A 272 -68.50 45.36 64.03
C HIS A 272 -70.01 45.50 64.16
N GLU A 273 -70.78 44.91 63.25
CA GLU A 273 -72.25 44.88 63.31
C GLU A 273 -72.75 44.18 64.59
N LYS A 274 -72.18 43.01 64.90
CA LYS A 274 -72.57 42.24 66.10
C LYS A 274 -72.17 42.91 67.41
N GLN A 275 -71.05 43.61 67.47
CA GLN A 275 -70.64 44.37 68.65
C GLN A 275 -71.60 45.53 68.93
N ALA A 276 -71.99 46.28 67.88
CA ALA A 276 -73.01 47.32 68.00
C ALA A 276 -74.34 46.75 68.53
N GLU A 277 -74.73 45.56 68.06
CA GLU A 277 -75.94 44.89 68.53
C GLU A 277 -75.83 44.44 70.00
N ARG A 278 -74.65 43.97 70.44
CA ARG A 278 -74.39 43.57 71.84
C ARG A 278 -74.51 44.75 72.79
N GLU A 279 -73.89 45.88 72.46
CA GLU A 279 -73.97 47.09 73.28
C GLU A 279 -75.41 47.59 73.42
N ARG A 280 -76.19 47.52 72.34
CA ARG A 280 -77.62 47.84 72.36
C ARG A 280 -78.39 46.94 73.35
N ARG A 281 -78.12 45.63 73.33
CA ARG A 281 -78.79 44.66 74.23
C ARG A 281 -78.36 44.84 75.68
N GLN A 282 -77.08 45.10 75.97
CA GLN A 282 -76.60 45.32 77.34
C GLN A 282 -77.27 46.53 77.99
N ARG A 283 -77.40 47.65 77.26
CA ARG A 283 -78.15 48.83 77.74
C ARG A 283 -79.61 48.51 78.06
N LEU A 284 -80.20 47.55 77.36
CA LEU A 284 -81.58 47.12 77.59
C LEU A 284 -81.71 46.26 78.85
N VAL A 285 -80.70 45.43 79.13
CA VAL A 285 -80.66 44.52 80.29
C VAL A 285 -80.35 45.30 81.57
N ASP A 286 -79.40 46.23 81.54
CA ASP A 286 -79.07 47.08 82.70
C ASP A 286 -80.26 47.98 83.12
N ALA A 287 -81.24 48.20 82.23
CA ALA A 287 -82.46 48.95 82.50
C ALA A 287 -83.60 48.11 83.12
N GLN A 288 -83.41 46.80 83.28
CA GLN A 288 -84.43 45.89 83.81
C GLN A 288 -84.07 45.40 85.22
N ASP A 289 -84.76 45.92 86.24
CA ASP A 289 -84.71 45.39 87.62
C ASP A 289 -85.64 44.17 87.72
N VAL A 290 -85.10 42.97 87.51
CA VAL A 290 -85.85 41.71 87.68
C VAL A 290 -85.77 41.25 89.14
N SER A 291 -86.92 41.00 89.76
CA SER A 291 -87.03 40.51 91.14
C SER A 291 -86.50 39.08 91.28
N THR A 292 -85.96 38.72 92.46
CA THR A 292 -85.40 37.38 92.74
C THR A 292 -86.42 36.24 92.56
N GLU A 293 -87.72 36.51 92.78
CA GLU A 293 -88.78 35.52 92.54
C GLU A 293 -89.07 35.31 91.04
N GLU A 294 -89.02 36.37 90.24
CA GLU A 294 -89.12 36.27 88.77
C GLU A 294 -87.89 35.55 88.21
N PHE A 295 -86.71 35.78 88.81
CA PHE A 295 -85.49 35.05 88.47
C PHE A 295 -85.64 33.55 88.77
N GLU A 296 -86.16 33.13 89.92
CA GLU A 296 -86.36 31.70 90.22
C GLU A 296 -87.38 31.03 89.30
N ARG A 297 -88.48 31.73 88.96
CA ARG A 297 -89.46 31.21 88.00
C ARG A 297 -88.84 31.09 86.60
N MET A 298 -88.10 32.12 86.17
CA MET A 298 -87.36 32.13 84.90
C MET A 298 -86.28 31.04 84.88
N MET A 299 -85.63 30.74 86.01
CA MET A 299 -84.65 29.67 86.15
C MET A 299 -85.31 28.29 86.03
N SER A 300 -86.49 28.08 86.61
CA SER A 300 -87.23 26.81 86.45
C SER A 300 -87.74 26.60 85.02
N GLU A 301 -88.25 27.65 84.37
CA GLU A 301 -88.62 27.62 82.95
C GLU A 301 -87.39 27.42 82.06
N ARG A 302 -86.24 28.03 82.40
CA ARG A 302 -84.96 27.82 81.72
C ARG A 302 -84.47 26.38 81.87
N GLU A 303 -84.60 25.77 83.05
CA GLU A 303 -84.23 24.36 83.26
C GLU A 303 -85.14 23.41 82.48
N TRP A 304 -86.44 23.70 82.42
CA TRP A 304 -87.38 22.91 81.62
C TRP A 304 -87.10 23.06 80.11
N LEU A 305 -86.91 24.29 79.63
CA LEU A 305 -86.54 24.57 78.25
C LEU A 305 -85.17 23.97 77.90
N ALA A 306 -84.20 24.01 78.81
CA ALA A 306 -82.90 23.37 78.61
C ALA A 306 -83.02 21.86 78.43
N ARG A 307 -83.86 21.18 79.23
CA ARG A 307 -84.15 19.76 79.06
C ARG A 307 -84.81 19.45 77.71
N GLN A 308 -85.78 20.25 77.28
CA GLN A 308 -86.40 20.07 75.95
C GLN A 308 -85.41 20.35 74.82
N LEU A 309 -84.51 21.32 74.98
CA LEU A 309 -83.49 21.65 74.01
C LEU A 309 -82.46 20.52 73.90
N ASP A 310 -82.08 19.90 75.02
CA ASP A 310 -81.20 18.72 75.04
C ASP A 310 -81.85 17.51 74.35
N GLU A 311 -83.14 17.25 74.59
CA GLU A 311 -83.89 16.19 73.90
C GLU A 311 -83.95 16.44 72.37
N LEU A 312 -84.28 17.66 71.96
CA LEU A 312 -84.28 18.04 70.54
C LEU A 312 -82.88 18.00 69.93
N ALA A 313 -81.83 18.32 70.71
CA ALA A 313 -80.45 18.23 70.25
C ALA A 313 -80.00 16.77 70.06
N VAL A 314 -80.49 15.82 70.86
CA VAL A 314 -80.27 14.39 70.64
C VAL A 314 -80.98 13.94 69.36
N GLN A 315 -82.26 14.26 69.20
CA GLN A 315 -83.02 13.89 68.00
C GLN A 315 -82.43 14.50 66.73
N ASN A 316 -81.98 15.75 66.79
CA ASN A 316 -81.32 16.41 65.67
C ASN A 316 -79.98 15.74 65.34
N ARG A 317 -79.18 15.37 66.35
CA ARG A 317 -77.93 14.61 66.12
C ARG A 317 -78.20 13.26 65.45
N GLU A 318 -79.22 12.53 65.87
CA GLU A 318 -79.59 11.25 65.27
C GLU A 318 -80.09 11.41 63.83
N ALA A 319 -80.92 12.42 63.56
CA ALA A 319 -81.40 12.74 62.22
C ALA A 319 -80.24 13.15 61.28
N ILE A 320 -79.32 13.99 61.78
CA ILE A 320 -78.09 14.36 61.07
C ILE A 320 -77.29 13.09 60.76
N GLU A 321 -77.04 12.22 61.74
CA GLU A 321 -76.26 10.99 61.51
C GLU A 321 -76.91 10.07 60.45
N GLN A 322 -78.24 10.00 60.43
CA GLN A 322 -78.97 9.26 59.39
C GLN A 322 -78.85 9.92 58.01
N CYS A 323 -78.98 11.24 57.92
CA CYS A 323 -78.74 11.99 56.68
C CYS A 323 -77.31 11.78 56.17
N TRP A 324 -76.30 11.86 57.04
CA TRP A 324 -74.91 11.61 56.69
C TRP A 324 -74.69 10.18 56.19
N LYS A 325 -75.33 9.16 56.79
CA LYS A 325 -75.25 7.77 56.32
C LYS A 325 -75.83 7.62 54.91
N ILE A 326 -76.97 8.25 54.64
CA ILE A 326 -77.63 8.22 53.33
C ILE A 326 -76.81 9.00 52.29
N GLU A 327 -76.33 10.19 52.63
CA GLU A 327 -75.46 11.00 51.77
C GLU A 327 -74.15 10.28 51.44
N LEU A 328 -73.54 9.61 52.43
CA LEU A 328 -72.33 8.81 52.20
C LEU A 328 -72.60 7.63 51.26
N ALA A 329 -73.75 6.95 51.42
CA ALA A 329 -74.14 5.87 50.52
C ALA A 329 -74.41 6.38 49.10
N LEU A 330 -75.10 7.52 48.96
CA LEU A 330 -75.38 8.16 47.67
C LEU A 330 -74.08 8.63 47.00
N SER A 331 -73.18 9.27 47.74
CA SER A 331 -71.88 9.74 47.26
C SER A 331 -71.00 8.58 46.78
N LYS A 332 -70.97 7.46 47.51
CA LYS A 332 -70.29 6.23 47.06
C LYS A 332 -70.88 5.71 45.76
N CYS A 333 -72.21 5.64 45.66
CA CYS A 333 -72.87 5.17 44.44
C CYS A 333 -72.61 6.10 43.25
N GLN A 334 -72.67 7.42 43.46
CA GLN A 334 -72.31 8.42 42.45
C GLN A 334 -70.86 8.27 41.99
N ALA A 335 -69.91 8.13 42.91
CA ALA A 335 -68.49 7.94 42.58
C ALA A 335 -68.25 6.66 41.76
N ASP A 336 -68.94 5.57 42.08
CA ASP A 336 -68.85 4.31 41.32
C ASP A 336 -69.42 4.45 39.90
N VAL A 337 -70.53 5.17 39.74
CA VAL A 337 -71.12 5.44 38.41
C VAL A 337 -70.22 6.38 37.61
N GLU A 338 -69.72 7.47 38.19
CA GLU A 338 -68.76 8.37 37.54
C GLU A 338 -67.48 7.65 37.11
N LYS A 339 -66.96 6.74 37.94
CA LYS A 339 -65.79 5.91 37.59
C LYS A 339 -66.07 5.04 36.35
N ARG A 340 -67.26 4.43 36.28
CA ARG A 340 -67.69 3.65 35.10
C ARG A 340 -67.90 4.55 33.88
N LEU A 341 -68.45 5.75 34.05
CA LEU A 341 -68.65 6.75 33.01
C LEU A 341 -67.30 7.20 32.42
N LYS A 342 -66.32 7.51 33.28
CA LYS A 342 -64.95 7.87 32.85
C LYS A 342 -64.29 6.73 32.06
N ALA A 343 -64.43 5.49 32.51
CA ALA A 343 -63.93 4.32 31.77
C ALA A 343 -64.62 4.17 30.41
N PHE A 344 -65.92 4.45 30.34
CA PHE A 344 -66.69 4.48 29.11
C PHE A 344 -66.22 5.60 28.16
N HIS A 345 -66.06 6.85 28.63
CA HIS A 345 -65.58 7.98 27.80
C HIS A 345 -64.18 7.74 27.24
N ILE A 346 -63.29 7.12 28.02
CA ILE A 346 -61.96 6.72 27.51
C ILE A 346 -62.10 5.69 26.40
N GLY A 347 -62.98 4.70 26.57
CA GLY A 347 -63.27 3.70 25.54
C GLY A 347 -63.88 4.32 24.28
N GLU A 348 -64.85 5.21 24.46
CA GLU A 348 -65.57 5.93 23.41
C GLU A 348 -64.65 6.82 22.56
N ARG A 349 -63.76 7.60 23.19
CA ARG A 349 -62.76 8.42 22.47
C ARG A 349 -61.82 7.57 21.62
N ARG A 350 -61.45 6.37 22.08
CA ARG A 350 -60.57 5.46 21.33
C ARG A 350 -61.23 4.87 20.09
N ILE A 351 -62.55 4.73 20.10
CA ILE A 351 -63.32 4.12 19.01
C ILE A 351 -64.14 5.15 18.22
N HIS A 352 -64.01 6.44 18.55
CA HIS A 352 -64.77 7.56 17.98
C HIS A 352 -66.28 7.29 17.92
N LEU A 353 -66.87 6.83 19.03
CA LEU A 353 -68.28 6.43 19.08
C LEU A 353 -69.24 7.64 19.08
N LEU A 354 -68.89 8.74 19.75
CA LEU A 354 -69.64 10.00 19.71
C LEU A 354 -69.02 10.97 18.67
N PRO A 355 -69.81 11.88 18.06
CA PRO A 355 -71.19 12.22 18.39
C PRO A 355 -72.23 11.21 17.88
N LEU A 356 -73.23 10.90 18.72
CA LEU A 356 -74.38 10.07 18.36
C LEU A 356 -75.61 10.95 18.09
N SER A 357 -76.15 10.89 16.88
CA SER A 357 -77.44 11.51 16.59
C SER A 357 -78.57 10.62 17.14
N LEU A 358 -79.26 11.09 18.18
CA LEU A 358 -80.39 10.38 18.78
C LEU A 358 -81.66 10.54 17.91
N PRO A 359 -82.64 9.63 18.02
CA PRO A 359 -83.92 9.72 17.29
C PRO A 359 -84.68 11.04 17.48
N ASN A 360 -84.32 11.79 18.52
CA ASN A 360 -84.93 13.02 18.98
C ASN A 360 -84.31 14.28 18.34
N GLY A 361 -83.31 14.11 17.46
CA GLY A 361 -82.60 15.21 16.79
C GLY A 361 -81.48 15.87 17.62
N VAL A 362 -81.21 15.36 18.82
CA VAL A 362 -80.10 15.83 19.68
C VAL A 362 -78.84 15.02 19.36
N GLU A 363 -77.74 15.72 19.08
CA GLU A 363 -76.43 15.11 18.98
C GLU A 363 -75.81 14.97 20.37
N LEU A 364 -75.58 13.72 20.77
CA LEU A 364 -74.95 13.40 22.03
C LEU A 364 -73.43 13.46 21.84
N THR A 365 -72.80 14.52 22.34
CA THR A 365 -71.35 14.72 22.28
C THR A 365 -70.64 14.10 23.47
N GLU A 366 -71.28 14.10 24.66
CA GLU A 366 -70.77 13.48 25.88
C GLU A 366 -71.93 12.88 26.70
N LEU A 367 -71.66 11.76 27.36
CA LEU A 367 -72.62 11.10 28.27
C LEU A 367 -72.35 11.60 29.69
N GLU A 368 -73.21 12.45 30.24
CA GLU A 368 -73.04 13.01 31.59
C GLU A 368 -74.20 12.61 32.52
N LEU A 369 -73.91 12.53 33.81
CA LEU A 369 -74.92 12.35 34.85
C LEU A 369 -75.59 13.69 35.11
N VAL A 370 -76.91 13.75 34.93
CA VAL A 370 -77.72 14.96 35.18
C VAL A 370 -78.64 14.70 36.38
N PRO A 371 -78.34 15.27 37.56
CA PRO A 371 -79.14 15.08 38.78
C PRO A 371 -80.59 15.59 38.66
N ALA A 372 -80.86 16.50 37.71
CA ALA A 372 -82.18 17.09 37.49
C ALA A 372 -83.24 16.08 37.03
N HIS A 373 -82.86 14.85 36.64
CA HIS A 373 -83.79 13.82 36.20
C HIS A 373 -83.66 12.54 37.05
N PRO A 374 -84.46 12.36 38.13
CA PRO A 374 -84.22 11.32 39.14
C PRO A 374 -84.47 9.89 38.64
N SER A 375 -85.24 9.70 37.57
CA SER A 375 -85.60 8.36 37.07
C SER A 375 -84.56 7.74 36.12
N THR A 376 -83.71 8.54 35.47
CA THR A 376 -82.68 8.05 34.54
C THR A 376 -81.29 8.62 34.80
N MET A 377 -81.18 9.72 35.56
CA MET A 377 -79.94 10.48 35.80
C MET A 377 -79.18 10.86 34.52
N LEU A 378 -79.86 10.89 33.38
CA LEU A 378 -79.32 11.26 32.07
C LEU A 378 -80.08 12.48 31.52
N ALA A 379 -79.50 13.15 30.54
CA ALA A 379 -80.19 14.24 29.84
C ALA A 379 -81.55 13.78 29.27
N PRO A 380 -82.57 14.65 29.26
CA PRO A 380 -83.91 14.31 28.78
C PRO A 380 -83.89 13.72 27.35
N GLY A 381 -84.48 12.53 27.17
CA GLY A 381 -84.60 11.86 25.87
C GLY A 381 -83.42 10.96 25.47
N VAL A 382 -82.36 10.86 26.26
CA VAL A 382 -81.24 9.95 25.99
C VAL A 382 -81.59 8.53 26.44
N SER A 383 -81.66 7.57 25.50
CA SER A 383 -81.85 6.15 25.79
C SER A 383 -80.58 5.34 25.50
N MET A 384 -80.14 4.54 26.47
CA MET A 384 -78.97 3.65 26.35
C MET A 384 -79.10 2.59 25.24
N GLN A 385 -80.31 2.35 24.72
CA GLN A 385 -80.52 1.41 23.62
C GLN A 385 -79.92 1.91 22.29
N ALA A 386 -79.97 3.22 22.01
CA ALA A 386 -79.41 3.80 20.79
C ALA A 386 -77.87 3.71 20.76
N VAL A 387 -77.23 3.96 21.92
CA VAL A 387 -75.77 3.82 22.10
C VAL A 387 -75.34 2.38 21.84
N ARG A 388 -76.06 1.40 22.42
CA ARG A 388 -75.77 -0.03 22.22
C ARG A 388 -75.90 -0.47 20.77
N ALA A 389 -76.91 0.01 20.04
CA ALA A 389 -77.11 -0.33 18.64
C ALA A 389 -75.99 0.19 17.73
N LYS A 390 -75.43 1.38 17.99
CA LYS A 390 -74.29 1.90 17.23
C LYS A 390 -73.00 1.11 17.50
N ILE A 391 -72.75 0.74 18.76
CA ILE A 391 -71.60 -0.09 19.14
C ILE A 391 -71.65 -1.42 18.37
N GLU A 392 -72.82 -2.05 18.29
CA GLU A 392 -72.97 -3.32 17.57
C GLU A 392 -72.72 -3.17 16.06
N LYS A 393 -73.16 -2.06 15.45
CA LYS A 393 -72.87 -1.75 14.03
C LYS A 393 -71.37 -1.54 13.78
N LEU A 394 -70.68 -0.78 14.64
CA LEU A 394 -69.23 -0.56 14.53
C LEU A 394 -68.45 -1.87 14.71
N ARG A 395 -68.86 -2.72 15.66
CA ARG A 395 -68.26 -4.04 15.85
C ARG A 395 -68.40 -4.89 14.59
N ALA A 396 -69.58 -4.90 13.97
CA ALA A 396 -69.82 -5.65 12.73
C ALA A 396 -68.91 -5.16 11.59
N SER A 397 -68.77 -3.85 11.39
CA SER A 397 -67.90 -3.29 10.34
C SER A 397 -66.42 -3.58 10.57
N GLU A 398 -65.93 -3.46 11.80
CA GLU A 398 -64.52 -3.75 12.13
C GLU A 398 -64.22 -5.25 12.02
N THR A 399 -65.17 -6.11 12.40
CA THR A 399 -65.03 -7.56 12.22
C THR A 399 -64.93 -7.92 10.72
N GLN A 400 -65.70 -7.24 9.86
CA GLN A 400 -65.62 -7.45 8.42
C GLN A 400 -64.29 -6.98 7.84
N LYS A 401 -63.79 -5.80 8.25
CA LYS A 401 -62.45 -5.32 7.84
C LYS A 401 -61.34 -6.26 8.30
N PHE A 402 -61.41 -6.75 9.53
CA PHE A 402 -60.44 -7.70 10.07
C PHE A 402 -60.42 -9.00 9.26
N ARG A 403 -61.59 -9.51 8.86
CA ARG A 403 -61.66 -10.69 7.97
C ARG A 403 -61.01 -10.42 6.62
N ALA A 404 -61.34 -9.31 5.97
CA ALA A 404 -60.75 -8.95 4.68
C ALA A 404 -59.21 -8.82 4.75
N LEU A 405 -58.68 -8.16 5.78
CA LEU A 405 -57.23 -8.05 6.01
C LEU A 405 -56.59 -9.39 6.34
N SER A 406 -57.28 -10.27 7.08
CA SER A 406 -56.80 -11.61 7.38
C SER A 406 -56.70 -12.45 6.10
N ASP A 407 -57.68 -12.35 5.21
CA ASP A 407 -57.68 -13.05 3.92
C ASP A 407 -56.54 -12.52 3.01
N GLU A 408 -56.34 -11.19 2.96
CA GLU A 408 -55.20 -10.59 2.25
C GLU A 408 -53.85 -11.04 2.81
N ARG A 409 -53.72 -11.11 4.14
CA ARG A 409 -52.51 -11.64 4.78
C ARG A 409 -52.25 -13.09 4.39
N VAL A 410 -53.29 -13.93 4.32
CA VAL A 410 -53.15 -15.33 3.91
C VAL A 410 -52.71 -15.41 2.45
N ALA A 411 -53.29 -14.63 1.54
CA ALA A 411 -52.88 -14.59 0.14
C ALA A 411 -51.42 -14.12 -0.03
N LEU A 412 -50.98 -13.11 0.74
CA LEU A 412 -49.58 -12.68 0.75
C LEU A 412 -48.64 -13.76 1.29
N GLN A 413 -49.05 -14.49 2.33
CA GLN A 413 -48.29 -15.62 2.87
C GLN A 413 -48.11 -16.73 1.83
N GLU A 414 -49.18 -17.10 1.11
CA GLU A 414 -49.10 -18.08 0.02
C GLU A 414 -48.14 -17.65 -1.09
N SER A 415 -48.17 -16.36 -1.48
CA SER A 415 -47.24 -15.82 -2.47
C SER A 415 -45.78 -15.84 -1.99
N LEU A 416 -45.55 -15.61 -0.69
CA LEU A 416 -44.22 -15.70 -0.09
C LEU A 416 -43.70 -17.14 -0.12
N ASP A 417 -44.55 -18.09 0.24
CA ASP A 417 -44.20 -19.51 0.24
C ASP A 417 -43.87 -19.99 -1.19
N GLU A 418 -44.61 -19.53 -2.20
CA GLU A 418 -44.30 -19.82 -3.61
C GLU A 418 -42.92 -19.29 -4.04
N VAL A 419 -42.58 -18.05 -3.66
CA VAL A 419 -41.26 -17.46 -3.96
C VAL A 419 -40.14 -18.21 -3.22
N LEU A 420 -40.37 -18.62 -1.98
CA LEU A 420 -39.40 -19.42 -1.21
C LEU A 420 -39.15 -20.78 -1.86
N GLU A 421 -40.20 -21.46 -2.35
CA GLU A 421 -40.03 -22.70 -3.11
C GLU A 421 -39.21 -22.50 -4.39
N GLN A 422 -39.46 -21.40 -5.12
CA GLN A 422 -38.68 -21.06 -6.32
C GLN A 422 -37.21 -20.80 -5.96
N LEU A 423 -36.93 -20.08 -4.88
CA LEU A 423 -35.57 -19.84 -4.38
C LEU A 423 -34.86 -21.15 -4.04
N ASP A 424 -35.55 -22.08 -3.38
CA ASP A 424 -34.97 -23.37 -3.03
C ASP A 424 -34.73 -24.27 -4.26
N ARG A 425 -35.56 -24.16 -5.30
CA ARG A 425 -35.27 -24.80 -6.60
C ARG A 425 -33.98 -24.28 -7.20
N VAL A 426 -33.83 -22.95 -7.30
CA VAL A 426 -32.62 -22.32 -7.83
C VAL A 426 -31.38 -22.67 -7.00
N ARG A 427 -31.50 -22.73 -5.66
CA ARG A 427 -30.40 -23.15 -4.78
C ARG A 427 -30.00 -24.61 -5.01
N ARG A 428 -30.96 -25.51 -5.25
CA ARG A 428 -30.67 -26.91 -5.60
C ARG A 428 -29.96 -26.99 -6.94
N ASP A 429 -30.40 -26.23 -7.93
CA ASP A 429 -29.76 -26.18 -9.25
C ASP A 429 -28.33 -25.60 -9.19
N ALA A 430 -28.11 -24.57 -8.37
CA ALA A 430 -26.77 -24.03 -8.14
C ALA A 430 -25.84 -25.08 -7.53
N ARG A 431 -26.30 -25.82 -6.50
CA ARG A 431 -25.52 -26.90 -5.89
C ARG A 431 -25.19 -28.03 -6.86
N THR A 432 -26.12 -28.42 -7.73
CA THR A 432 -25.85 -29.46 -8.74
C THR A 432 -24.87 -28.99 -9.81
N LEU A 433 -24.87 -27.70 -10.16
CA LEU A 433 -23.86 -27.12 -11.03
C LEU A 433 -22.49 -27.02 -10.36
N GLU A 434 -22.43 -26.67 -9.08
CA GLU A 434 -21.19 -26.65 -8.29
C GLU A 434 -20.55 -28.05 -8.21
N THR A 435 -21.32 -29.08 -7.88
CA THR A 435 -20.79 -30.46 -7.86
C THR A 435 -20.33 -30.91 -9.24
N ARG A 436 -21.04 -30.51 -10.31
CA ARG A 436 -20.61 -30.80 -11.68
C ARG A 436 -19.30 -30.08 -12.04
N LEU A 437 -19.14 -28.82 -11.66
CA LEU A 437 -17.89 -28.08 -11.87
C LEU A 437 -16.72 -28.74 -11.13
N GLU A 438 -16.94 -29.20 -9.90
CA GLU A 438 -15.89 -29.89 -9.14
C GLU A 438 -15.49 -31.21 -9.81
N SER A 439 -16.46 -32.01 -10.24
CA SER A 439 -16.16 -33.25 -10.99
C SER A 439 -15.40 -33.00 -12.30
N LEU A 440 -15.66 -31.88 -12.99
CA LEU A 440 -14.93 -31.51 -14.20
C LEU A 440 -13.50 -31.04 -13.89
N ARG A 441 -13.28 -30.36 -12.75
CA ARG A 441 -11.93 -29.99 -12.30
C ARG A 441 -11.11 -31.23 -11.97
N GLU A 442 -11.67 -32.17 -11.22
CA GLU A 442 -11.02 -33.44 -10.93
C GLU A 442 -10.63 -34.19 -12.22
N GLN A 443 -11.50 -34.20 -13.23
CA GLN A 443 -11.18 -34.78 -14.54
C GLN A 443 -10.06 -34.05 -15.27
N ILE A 444 -10.01 -32.71 -15.21
CA ILE A 444 -8.93 -31.93 -15.81
C ILE A 444 -7.60 -32.23 -15.11
N ASP A 445 -7.59 -32.31 -13.79
CA ASP A 445 -6.40 -32.62 -13.00
C ASP A 445 -5.91 -34.04 -13.27
N GLU A 446 -6.82 -35.01 -13.39
CA GLU A 446 -6.49 -36.40 -13.76
C GLU A 446 -5.87 -36.46 -15.15
N VAL A 447 -6.48 -35.82 -16.16
CA VAL A 447 -5.93 -35.75 -17.52
C VAL A 447 -4.58 -35.03 -17.52
N GLY A 448 -4.42 -33.98 -16.73
CA GLY A 448 -3.14 -33.28 -16.56
C GLY A 448 -2.05 -34.17 -15.98
N CYS A 449 -2.38 -34.98 -14.97
CA CYS A 449 -1.46 -35.97 -14.40
C CYS A 449 -1.07 -37.04 -15.42
N ILE A 450 -2.04 -37.58 -16.15
CA ILE A 450 -1.79 -38.60 -17.19
C ILE A 450 -0.89 -38.01 -18.28
N SER A 451 -1.21 -36.83 -18.81
CA SER A 451 -0.42 -36.16 -19.84
C SER A 451 1.02 -35.90 -19.37
N SER A 452 1.21 -35.41 -18.14
CA SER A 452 2.55 -35.19 -17.59
C SER A 452 3.33 -36.50 -17.42
N HIS A 453 2.66 -37.60 -17.07
CA HIS A 453 3.29 -38.91 -16.97
C HIS A 453 3.70 -39.45 -18.34
N GLU A 454 2.81 -39.36 -19.33
CA GLU A 454 3.08 -39.74 -20.72
C GLU A 454 4.22 -38.92 -21.34
N GLU A 455 4.28 -37.61 -21.05
CA GLU A 455 5.39 -36.75 -21.47
C GLU A 455 6.73 -37.17 -20.85
N ALA A 456 6.74 -37.51 -19.56
CA ALA A 456 7.94 -37.97 -18.86
C ALA A 456 8.43 -39.32 -19.41
N ASP A 457 7.51 -40.27 -19.64
CA ASP A 457 7.83 -41.57 -20.22
C ASP A 457 8.34 -41.43 -21.67
N SER A 458 7.67 -40.61 -22.48
CA SER A 458 8.10 -40.30 -23.84
C SER A 458 9.48 -39.64 -23.88
N ALA A 459 9.75 -38.71 -22.97
CA ALA A 459 11.07 -38.08 -22.85
C ALA A 459 12.14 -39.11 -22.44
N ALA A 460 11.83 -40.04 -21.55
CA ALA A 460 12.75 -41.11 -21.15
C ALA A 460 13.04 -42.08 -22.31
N GLU A 461 12.02 -42.42 -23.12
CA GLU A 461 12.19 -43.22 -24.33
C GLU A 461 13.04 -42.49 -25.38
N TYR A 462 12.78 -41.20 -25.60
CA TYR A 462 13.57 -40.37 -26.51
C TYR A 462 15.05 -40.35 -26.11
N MET A 463 15.35 -40.12 -24.83
CA MET A 463 16.72 -40.16 -24.31
C MET A 463 17.38 -41.54 -24.49
N ARG A 464 16.62 -42.65 -24.34
CA ARG A 464 17.15 -43.99 -24.64
C ARG A 464 17.47 -44.17 -26.12
N GLN A 465 16.57 -43.74 -27.00
CA GLN A 465 16.77 -43.84 -28.44
C GLN A 465 17.95 -42.98 -28.90
N GLU A 466 18.09 -41.76 -28.39
CA GLU A 466 19.23 -40.88 -28.68
C GLU A 466 20.56 -41.50 -28.22
N ASN A 467 20.59 -42.08 -27.01
CA ASN A 467 21.77 -42.82 -26.52
C ASN A 467 22.08 -44.05 -27.40
N LEU A 468 21.07 -44.76 -27.89
CA LEU A 468 21.29 -45.90 -28.79
C LEU A 468 21.83 -45.43 -30.14
N VAL A 469 21.25 -44.40 -30.75
CA VAL A 469 21.72 -43.82 -32.03
C VAL A 469 23.15 -43.33 -31.91
N THR A 470 23.47 -42.55 -30.87
CA THR A 470 24.85 -42.08 -30.64
C THR A 470 25.84 -43.24 -30.46
N SER A 471 25.45 -44.31 -29.75
CA SER A 471 26.27 -45.52 -29.64
C SER A 471 26.43 -46.25 -30.98
N MET A 472 25.38 -46.31 -31.80
CA MET A 472 25.41 -46.90 -33.14
C MET A 472 26.26 -46.08 -34.09
N ASP A 473 26.16 -44.76 -34.07
CA ASP A 473 27.00 -43.86 -34.87
C ASP A 473 28.47 -44.01 -34.48
N HIS A 474 28.76 -44.11 -33.18
CA HIS A 474 30.12 -44.35 -32.71
C HIS A 474 30.67 -45.72 -33.18
N THR A 475 29.89 -46.79 -33.00
CA THR A 475 30.31 -48.14 -33.43
C THR A 475 30.40 -48.27 -34.95
N SER A 476 29.47 -47.68 -35.68
CA SER A 476 29.46 -47.59 -37.15
C SER A 476 30.67 -46.80 -37.65
N SER A 477 30.99 -45.66 -37.05
CA SER A 477 32.20 -44.88 -37.37
C SER A 477 33.46 -45.70 -37.16
N ILE A 478 33.57 -46.48 -36.07
CA ILE A 478 34.70 -47.39 -35.83
C ILE A 478 34.73 -48.51 -36.89
N ALA A 479 33.60 -49.14 -37.18
CA ALA A 479 33.51 -50.21 -38.17
C ALA A 479 33.86 -49.72 -39.58
N LEU A 480 33.45 -48.50 -39.94
CA LEU A 480 33.76 -47.88 -41.22
C LEU A 480 35.24 -47.52 -41.33
N GLN A 481 35.87 -47.04 -40.25
CA GLN A 481 37.33 -46.89 -40.19
C GLN A 481 38.06 -48.24 -40.36
N GLN A 482 37.57 -49.31 -39.74
CA GLN A 482 38.12 -50.66 -39.91
C GLN A 482 37.92 -51.23 -41.33
N ALA A 483 36.77 -50.98 -41.94
CA ALA A 483 36.50 -51.40 -43.32
C ALA A 483 37.36 -50.61 -44.32
N ASP A 484 37.49 -49.30 -44.14
CA ASP A 484 38.31 -48.44 -45.00
C ASP A 484 39.80 -48.83 -44.95
N THR A 485 40.32 -49.11 -43.75
CA THR A 485 41.68 -49.67 -43.60
C THR A 485 41.82 -51.03 -44.28
N ARG A 486 40.80 -51.90 -44.23
CA ARG A 486 40.81 -53.20 -44.90
C ARG A 486 40.72 -53.09 -46.43
N VAL A 487 39.90 -52.18 -46.95
CA VAL A 487 39.80 -51.91 -48.40
C VAL A 487 41.11 -51.33 -48.93
N LYS A 488 41.75 -50.41 -48.19
CA LYS A 488 43.09 -49.91 -48.53
C LYS A 488 44.12 -51.04 -48.59
N ALA A 489 44.10 -51.97 -47.63
CA ALA A 489 44.97 -53.14 -47.64
C ALA A 489 44.70 -54.10 -48.82
N LEU A 490 43.42 -54.38 -49.13
CA LEU A 490 43.04 -55.24 -50.26
C LEU A 490 43.35 -54.61 -51.63
N HIS A 491 43.19 -53.29 -51.76
CA HIS A 491 43.59 -52.58 -52.99
C HIS A 491 45.10 -52.73 -53.25
N LEU A 492 45.92 -52.63 -52.20
CA LEU A 492 47.36 -52.85 -52.30
C LEU A 492 47.66 -54.28 -52.79
N GLN A 493 46.99 -55.29 -52.21
CA GLN A 493 47.14 -56.70 -52.62
C GLN A 493 46.66 -56.97 -54.05
N LEU A 494 45.55 -56.36 -54.48
CA LEU A 494 45.05 -56.49 -55.84
C LEU A 494 46.01 -55.85 -56.85
N GLN A 495 46.60 -54.70 -56.51
CA GLN A 495 47.59 -54.04 -57.34
C GLN A 495 48.83 -54.94 -57.52
N GLU A 496 49.34 -55.52 -56.43
CA GLU A 496 50.43 -56.52 -56.48
C GLU A 496 50.06 -57.74 -57.35
N ALA A 497 48.84 -58.27 -57.25
CA ALA A 497 48.39 -59.42 -58.03
C ALA A 497 48.17 -59.10 -59.51
N LEU A 498 47.67 -57.90 -59.84
CA LEU A 498 47.52 -57.46 -61.22
C LEU A 498 48.88 -57.26 -61.90
N GLU A 499 49.85 -56.70 -61.19
CA GLU A 499 51.24 -56.62 -61.66
C GLU A 499 51.81 -58.02 -61.91
N SER A 500 51.66 -58.95 -60.95
CA SER A 500 52.10 -60.35 -61.11
C SER A 500 51.42 -61.08 -62.27
N THR A 501 50.11 -60.91 -62.49
CA THR A 501 49.39 -61.60 -63.59
C THR A 501 49.64 -60.96 -64.95
N ALA A 502 49.94 -59.66 -65.01
CA ALA A 502 50.41 -59.02 -66.21
C ALA A 502 51.78 -59.58 -66.63
N ASP A 503 52.67 -59.78 -65.66
CA ASP A 503 53.97 -60.43 -65.87
C ASP A 503 53.80 -61.89 -66.36
N GLU A 504 52.91 -62.67 -65.76
CA GLU A 504 52.60 -64.04 -66.19
C GLU A 504 51.95 -64.10 -67.59
N ARG A 505 51.01 -63.20 -67.91
CA ARG A 505 50.39 -63.15 -69.25
C ARG A 505 51.39 -62.75 -70.32
N ALA A 506 52.31 -61.82 -70.03
CA ALA A 506 53.37 -61.46 -70.96
C ALA A 506 54.25 -62.69 -71.25
N ALA A 507 54.59 -63.47 -70.23
CA ALA A 507 55.33 -64.73 -70.39
C ALA A 507 54.54 -65.76 -71.23
N MET A 508 53.25 -65.98 -70.96
CA MET A 508 52.42 -66.93 -71.71
C MET A 508 52.18 -66.51 -73.17
N HIS A 509 52.00 -65.20 -73.43
CA HIS A 509 51.85 -64.69 -74.80
C HIS A 509 53.12 -64.96 -75.61
N GLU A 510 54.29 -64.77 -75.01
CA GLU A 510 55.56 -65.08 -75.63
C GLU A 510 55.71 -66.58 -75.95
N GLU A 511 55.25 -67.47 -75.05
CA GLU A 511 55.20 -68.92 -75.29
C GLU A 511 54.23 -69.30 -76.43
N MET A 512 53.03 -68.72 -76.47
CA MET A 512 52.06 -68.96 -77.55
C MET A 512 52.57 -68.48 -78.90
N CYS A 513 53.24 -67.32 -78.96
CA CYS A 513 53.87 -66.83 -80.17
C CYS A 513 54.98 -67.78 -80.67
N ARG A 514 55.76 -68.39 -79.77
CA ARG A 514 56.73 -69.44 -80.13
C ARG A 514 56.04 -70.69 -80.69
N ALA A 515 54.94 -71.14 -80.07
CA ALA A 515 54.18 -72.31 -80.53
C ALA A 515 53.47 -72.09 -81.89
N LEU A 516 52.98 -70.87 -82.17
CA LEU A 516 52.39 -70.54 -83.46
C LEU A 516 53.44 -70.51 -84.58
N HIS A 517 54.64 -70.02 -84.31
CA HIS A 517 55.75 -70.08 -85.28
C HIS A 517 56.12 -71.52 -85.63
N THR A 518 56.20 -72.43 -84.65
CA THR A 518 56.51 -73.84 -84.92
C THR A 518 55.43 -74.55 -85.74
N LEU A 519 54.15 -74.23 -85.52
CA LEU A 519 53.05 -74.76 -86.35
C LEU A 519 53.05 -74.18 -87.76
N LEU A 520 53.41 -72.91 -87.94
CA LEU A 520 53.57 -72.30 -89.26
C LEU A 520 54.71 -72.96 -90.05
N ASP A 521 55.85 -73.22 -89.41
CA ASP A 521 56.97 -73.95 -90.01
C ASP A 521 56.61 -75.39 -90.39
N LEU A 522 55.72 -76.04 -89.63
CA LEU A 522 55.21 -77.36 -89.98
C LEU A 522 54.32 -77.29 -91.23
N LYS A 523 53.44 -76.28 -91.32
CA LYS A 523 52.59 -76.07 -92.49
C LYS A 523 53.43 -75.85 -93.75
N VAL A 524 54.44 -74.99 -93.68
CA VAL A 524 55.33 -74.70 -94.83
C VAL A 524 56.03 -75.97 -95.31
N ARG A 525 56.58 -76.78 -94.39
CA ARG A 525 57.24 -78.06 -94.74
C ARG A 525 56.30 -79.08 -95.39
N VAL A 526 55.04 -79.15 -94.95
CA VAL A 526 54.05 -80.07 -95.54
C VAL A 526 53.62 -79.60 -96.93
N SER A 527 53.47 -78.29 -97.15
CA SER A 527 53.17 -77.74 -98.48
C SER A 527 54.30 -77.97 -99.48
N GLU A 528 55.56 -77.74 -99.08
CA GLU A 528 56.73 -77.97 -99.96
C GLU A 528 56.90 -79.46 -100.31
N GLY A 529 56.60 -80.37 -99.38
CA GLY A 529 56.65 -81.81 -99.65
C GLY A 529 55.59 -82.29 -100.64
N LEU A 530 54.38 -81.73 -100.59
CA LEU A 530 53.31 -82.08 -101.54
C LEU A 530 53.62 -81.62 -102.97
N GLU A 531 54.29 -80.47 -103.14
CA GLU A 531 54.79 -80.03 -104.46
C GLU A 531 55.92 -80.92 -105.00
N ALA A 532 56.79 -81.45 -104.14
CA ALA A 532 57.83 -82.41 -104.54
C ALA A 532 57.23 -83.74 -105.06
N VAL A 533 56.13 -84.22 -104.48
CA VAL A 533 55.43 -85.43 -104.97
C VAL A 533 54.71 -85.17 -106.28
N ALA A 534 54.14 -83.97 -106.47
CA ALA A 534 53.47 -83.60 -107.72
C ALA A 534 54.45 -83.53 -108.91
N THR A 535 55.69 -83.05 -108.69
CA THR A 535 56.69 -82.95 -109.75
C THR A 535 57.28 -84.30 -110.18
N ALA A 536 57.41 -85.28 -109.27
CA ALA A 536 57.93 -86.59 -109.65
C ALA A 536 56.96 -87.41 -110.52
N VAL A 537 55.64 -87.24 -110.34
CA VAL A 537 54.63 -87.96 -111.14
C VAL A 537 54.57 -87.45 -112.60
N GLN A 538 55.02 -86.22 -112.88
CA GLN A 538 55.12 -85.72 -114.27
C GLN A 538 56.32 -86.29 -115.06
N GLY A 539 57.25 -87.00 -114.42
CA GLY A 539 58.40 -87.64 -115.09
C GLY A 539 58.10 -88.94 -115.83
N ALA A 540 56.84 -89.40 -115.85
CA ALA A 540 56.44 -90.65 -116.50
C ALA A 540 56.16 -90.54 -118.02
N MET A 541 56.44 -89.44 -118.72
CA MET A 541 56.08 -89.32 -120.15
C MET A 541 57.13 -88.60 -121.02
N ARG A 542 58.18 -89.32 -121.44
CA ARG A 542 58.74 -89.33 -122.82
C ARG A 542 60.01 -90.20 -122.91
N ALA A 543 59.89 -91.29 -123.66
CA ALA A 543 60.91 -92.08 -124.38
C ALA A 543 62.07 -92.72 -123.59
#